data_AF-A0A3P1WJQ2-F1
#
_entry.id   AF-A0A3P1WJQ2-F1
#
_cell.length_a   1.000
_cell.length_b   1.000
_cell.length_c   1.000
_cell.angle_alpha   90.00
_cell.angle_beta   90.00
_cell.angle_gamma   90.00
#
_symmetry.space_group_name_H-M   'P 1'
#
loop_
_entity.id
_entity.type
_entity.pdbx_description
1 polymer ?
#
loop_
_entity_poly.entity_id
_entity_poly.type
_entity_poly.pdbx_seq_one_letter_code
_entity_poly.pdbx_strand_id
1 'polypeptide(L)'
;MSREAIRQRWRDGYETTLTDPQGLGGRWVPSEYLREVFNGPDGRSWPEHNAETLARTTPEITRLRRYRGTTVTGERILELDLHRPTPDTTLTPRLTSLKQPSRTTHNHLQR
;
A
#
# COMPACT_ATOMS: atom_id res chain seq x y z
N MET A 1 5.26 -2.98 25.40
CA MET A 1 6.57 -2.92 24.71
C MET A 1 7.27 -1.62 25.10
N SER A 2 8.59 -1.58 25.14
CA SER A 2 9.33 -0.34 25.45
C SER A 2 9.54 0.53 24.20
N ARG A 3 9.78 1.85 24.39
CA ARG A 3 10.11 2.77 23.28
C ARG A 3 11.32 2.32 22.47
N GLU A 4 12.32 1.74 23.13
CA GLU A 4 13.52 1.24 22.47
C GLU A 4 13.23 0.04 21.56
N ALA A 5 12.35 -0.87 21.99
CA ALA A 5 11.92 -2.01 21.18
C ALA A 5 11.12 -1.58 19.93
N ILE A 6 10.32 -0.52 20.04
CA ILE A 6 9.60 0.08 18.91
C ILE A 6 10.61 0.69 17.92
N ARG A 7 11.58 1.45 18.42
CA ARG A 7 12.61 2.10 17.59
C ARG A 7 13.49 1.08 16.86
N GLN A 8 13.91 0.01 17.55
CA GLN A 8 14.72 -1.04 16.94
C GLN A 8 13.95 -1.75 15.81
N ARG A 9 12.69 -2.13 16.04
CA ARG A 9 11.85 -2.72 14.98
C ARG A 9 11.63 -1.79 13.78
N TRP A 10 11.54 -0.48 14.01
CA TRP A 10 11.45 0.50 12.92
C TRP A 10 12.72 0.53 12.08
N ARG A 11 13.88 0.45 12.73
CA ARG A 11 15.17 0.38 12.05
C ARG A 11 15.27 -0.90 11.22
N ASP A 12 14.99 -2.05 11.82
CA ASP A 12 15.09 -3.35 11.15
C ASP A 12 14.14 -3.44 9.92
N GLY A 13 12.90 -2.95 10.07
CA GLY A 13 11.93 -2.90 8.98
C GLY A 13 12.38 -1.97 7.85
N TYR A 14 13.00 -0.83 8.17
CA TYR A 14 13.56 0.09 7.17
C TYR A 14 14.77 -0.52 6.46
N GLU A 15 15.73 -1.10 7.20
CA GLU A 15 16.92 -1.75 6.64
C GLU A 15 16.56 -2.90 5.69
N THR A 16 15.56 -3.71 6.05
CA THR A 16 15.03 -4.79 5.18
C THR A 16 14.58 -4.26 3.81
N THR A 17 14.08 -3.03 3.76
CA THR A 17 13.53 -2.44 2.52
C THR A 17 14.58 -1.80 1.65
N LEU A 18 15.74 -1.50 2.24
CA LEU A 18 16.91 -1.11 1.47
C LEU A 18 17.50 -2.33 0.75
N THR A 19 17.33 -3.54 1.29
CA THR A 19 17.86 -4.78 0.70
C THR A 19 16.90 -5.48 -0.26
N ASP A 20 15.58 -5.27 -0.13
CA ASP A 20 14.57 -5.80 -1.05
C ASP A 20 13.81 -4.63 -1.71
N PRO A 21 14.09 -4.32 -3.00
CA PRO A 21 13.42 -3.24 -3.73
C PRO A 21 11.91 -3.47 -3.94
N GLN A 22 11.43 -4.71 -3.74
CA GLN A 22 10.01 -5.05 -3.73
C GLN A 22 9.46 -5.25 -2.31
N GLY A 23 10.35 -5.21 -1.30
CA GLY A 23 10.04 -5.31 0.11
C GLY A 23 9.28 -4.07 0.54
N LEU A 24 7.98 -4.23 0.78
CA LEU A 24 7.13 -3.15 1.28
C LEU A 24 7.66 -2.70 2.63
N GLY A 25 8.19 -1.48 2.70
CA GLY A 25 8.69 -0.86 3.93
C GLY A 25 7.64 -0.44 4.92
N GLY A 26 6.81 -1.41 5.30
CA GLY A 26 5.78 -1.27 6.30
C GLY A 26 6.38 -0.84 7.63
N ARG A 27 6.06 0.37 8.03
CA ARG A 27 6.29 0.83 9.41
C ARG A 27 5.21 0.19 10.28
N TRP A 28 5.62 -0.61 11.26
CA TRP A 28 4.71 -1.13 12.28
C TRP A 28 4.29 0.01 13.22
N VAL A 29 2.98 0.22 13.31
CA VAL A 29 2.37 1.20 14.22
C VAL A 29 1.67 0.43 15.34
N PRO A 30 2.00 0.68 16.62
CA PRO A 30 1.27 0.07 17.73
C PRO A 30 -0.21 0.43 17.68
N SER A 31 -1.08 -0.47 18.19
CA SER A 31 -2.53 -0.35 18.05
C SER A 31 -3.10 0.95 18.64
N GLU A 32 -2.50 1.46 19.70
CA GLU A 32 -2.86 2.72 20.36
C GLU A 32 -2.74 3.95 19.44
N TYR A 33 -1.84 3.90 18.46
CA TYR A 33 -1.65 4.97 17.46
C TYR A 33 -2.43 4.73 16.17
N LEU A 34 -3.19 3.63 16.04
CA LEU A 34 -3.93 3.33 14.81
C LEU A 34 -4.94 4.45 14.49
N ARG A 35 -5.65 4.97 15.49
CA ARG A 35 -6.63 6.02 15.27
C ARG A 35 -5.98 7.28 14.70
N GLU A 36 -4.76 7.60 15.12
CA GLU A 36 -4.00 8.76 14.61
C GLU A 36 -3.41 8.52 13.21
N VAL A 37 -3.22 7.27 12.82
CA VAL A 37 -2.69 6.92 11.48
C VAL A 37 -3.81 6.78 10.46
N PHE A 38 -4.98 6.30 10.87
CA PHE A 38 -6.13 6.02 10.00
C PHE A 38 -7.23 7.10 10.05
N ASN A 39 -6.97 8.27 10.63
CA ASN A 39 -7.89 9.43 10.63
C ASN A 39 -7.54 10.48 9.56
N GLY A 40 -6.94 10.07 8.45
CA GLY A 40 -6.63 10.97 7.35
C GLY A 40 -7.86 11.39 6.56
N PRO A 41 -7.69 12.33 5.60
CA PRO A 41 -8.77 12.81 4.74
C PRO A 41 -9.49 11.68 4.00
N ASP A 42 -10.80 11.83 3.79
CA ASP A 42 -11.66 10.87 3.08
C ASP A 42 -11.67 9.45 3.69
N GLY A 43 -11.38 9.33 4.98
CA GLY A 43 -11.30 8.03 5.67
C GLY A 43 -10.06 7.21 5.31
N ARG A 44 -9.05 7.85 4.71
CA ARG A 44 -7.77 7.21 4.34
C ARG A 44 -6.77 7.27 5.47
N SER A 45 -5.72 6.47 5.37
CA SER A 45 -4.57 6.63 6.27
C SER A 45 -3.73 7.85 5.89
N TRP A 46 -3.10 8.51 6.85
CA TRP A 46 -2.15 9.59 6.58
C TRP A 46 -1.00 9.15 5.66
N PRO A 47 -0.38 7.96 5.82
CA PRO A 47 0.60 7.47 4.86
C PRO A 47 0.06 7.35 3.44
N GLU A 48 -1.19 6.89 3.27
CA GLU A 48 -1.84 6.82 1.97
C GLU A 48 -2.03 8.20 1.34
N HIS A 49 -2.55 9.16 2.11
CA HIS A 49 -2.74 10.54 1.66
C HIS A 49 -1.40 11.20 1.30
N ASN A 50 -0.40 11.08 2.18
CA ASN A 50 0.91 11.70 1.98
C ASN A 50 1.66 11.10 0.79
N ALA A 51 1.60 9.77 0.60
CA ALA A 51 2.22 9.11 -0.55
C ALA A 51 1.59 9.57 -1.86
N GLU A 52 0.26 9.72 -1.90
CA GLU A 52 -0.42 10.24 -3.08
C GLU A 52 -0.08 11.70 -3.35
N THR A 53 -0.12 12.55 -2.32
CA THR A 53 0.26 13.97 -2.43
C THR A 53 1.69 14.10 -2.94
N LEU A 54 2.64 13.39 -2.34
CA LEU A 54 4.05 13.41 -2.74
C LEU A 54 4.23 12.99 -4.20
N ALA A 55 3.59 11.90 -4.63
CA ALA A 55 3.66 11.42 -6.00
C ALA A 55 3.10 12.45 -7.01
N ARG A 56 2.04 13.16 -6.63
CA ARG A 56 1.41 14.18 -7.48
C ARG A 56 2.24 15.47 -7.56
N THR A 57 2.89 15.87 -6.46
CA THR A 57 3.63 17.15 -6.39
C THR A 57 5.10 17.06 -6.78
N THR A 58 5.69 15.86 -6.80
CA THR A 58 7.12 15.64 -7.07
C THR A 58 7.31 15.04 -8.46
N PRO A 59 7.81 15.79 -9.46
CA PRO A 59 7.95 15.35 -10.86
C PRO A 59 8.79 14.08 -11.07
N GLU A 60 9.74 13.82 -10.18
CA GLU A 60 10.68 12.70 -10.24
C GLU A 60 10.02 11.35 -9.89
N ILE A 61 8.84 11.37 -9.24
CA ILE A 61 8.11 10.16 -8.90
C ILE A 61 7.36 9.64 -10.13
N THR A 62 7.92 8.63 -10.77
CA THR A 62 7.37 8.07 -12.02
C THR A 62 6.25 7.06 -11.80
N ARG A 63 6.07 6.54 -10.58
CA ARG A 63 5.08 5.50 -10.29
C ARG A 63 4.61 5.51 -8.84
N LEU A 64 3.31 5.33 -8.65
CA LEU A 64 2.69 5.09 -7.35
C LEU A 64 1.88 3.80 -7.42
N ARG A 65 2.17 2.85 -6.52
CA ARG A 65 1.38 1.62 -6.38
C ARG A 65 0.83 1.51 -4.97
N ARG A 66 -0.45 1.16 -4.86
CA ARG A 66 -1.10 0.86 -3.58
C ARG A 66 -1.56 -0.58 -3.55
N TYR A 67 -1.18 -1.27 -2.49
CA TYR A 67 -1.58 -2.63 -2.23
C TYR A 67 -2.45 -2.68 -0.97
N ARG A 68 -3.51 -3.48 -0.99
CA ARG A 68 -4.38 -3.73 0.17
C ARG A 68 -4.26 -5.18 0.60
N GLY A 69 -4.39 -5.41 1.89
CA GLY A 69 -4.51 -6.74 2.47
C GLY A 69 -5.34 -6.69 3.73
N THR A 70 -5.97 -7.80 4.07
CA THR A 70 -6.85 -7.92 5.25
C THR A 70 -6.10 -8.37 6.50
N THR A 71 -4.91 -8.95 6.35
CA THR A 71 -4.07 -9.43 7.45
C THR A 71 -2.62 -9.01 7.23
N VAL A 72 -1.81 -8.91 8.28
CA VAL A 72 -0.42 -8.43 8.16
C VAL A 72 0.45 -9.36 7.29
N THR A 73 0.17 -10.65 7.24
CA THR A 73 0.96 -11.65 6.50
C THR A 73 0.26 -12.22 5.26
N GLY A 74 -1.00 -11.85 5.01
CA GLY A 74 -1.78 -12.37 3.88
C GLY A 74 -1.37 -11.82 2.53
N GLU A 75 -1.97 -12.37 1.48
CA GLU A 75 -1.81 -11.87 0.11
C GLU A 75 -2.18 -10.37 0.02
N ARG A 76 -1.47 -9.68 -0.88
CA ARG A 76 -1.66 -8.25 -1.14
C ARG A 76 -2.21 -8.07 -2.54
N ILE A 77 -3.38 -7.43 -2.61
CA ILE A 77 -4.04 -7.13 -3.88
C ILE A 77 -3.62 -5.72 -4.28
N LEU A 78 -3.11 -5.57 -5.51
CA LEU A 78 -2.85 -4.27 -6.11
C LEU A 78 -4.18 -3.55 -6.36
N GLU A 79 -4.39 -2.44 -5.67
CA GLU A 79 -5.63 -1.64 -5.74
C GLU A 79 -5.46 -0.45 -6.70
N LEU A 80 -4.27 0.14 -6.72
CA LEU A 80 -3.96 1.32 -7.51
C LEU A 80 -2.57 1.18 -8.15
N ASP A 81 -2.46 1.46 -9.44
CA ASP A 81 -1.18 1.60 -10.14
C ASP A 81 -1.26 2.86 -11.00
N LEU A 82 -0.63 3.94 -10.54
CA LEU A 82 -0.50 5.17 -11.29
C LEU A 82 0.91 5.25 -11.85
N HIS A 83 1.03 5.72 -13.09
CA HIS A 83 2.31 5.96 -13.73
C HIS A 83 2.35 7.33 -14.40
N ARG A 84 3.57 7.88 -14.43
CA ARG A 84 3.92 9.10 -15.12
C ARG A 84 4.90 8.72 -16.25
N PRO A 85 4.51 8.85 -17.52
CA PRO A 85 5.35 8.42 -18.65
C PRO A 85 6.59 9.31 -18.84
N THR A 86 6.49 10.60 -18.53
CA THR A 86 7.62 11.54 -18.55
C THR A 86 7.59 12.41 -17.30
N PRO A 87 8.74 12.86 -16.77
CA PRO A 87 8.78 13.93 -15.76
C PRO A 87 7.86 15.09 -16.20
N ASP A 88 7.17 15.70 -15.25
CA ASP A 88 6.21 16.80 -15.46
C ASP A 88 4.83 16.44 -16.08
N THR A 89 4.56 15.16 -16.39
CA THR A 89 3.21 14.73 -16.78
C THR A 89 2.36 14.27 -15.60
N THR A 90 1.04 14.37 -15.70
CA THR A 90 0.13 13.92 -14.63
C THR A 90 0.21 12.40 -14.45
N LEU A 91 0.13 11.94 -13.20
CA LEU A 91 -0.02 10.52 -12.89
C LEU A 91 -1.33 9.98 -13.49
N THR A 92 -1.23 9.00 -14.36
CA THR A 92 -2.38 8.36 -15.01
C THR A 92 -2.52 6.91 -14.54
N PRO A 93 -3.76 6.42 -14.35
CA PRO A 93 -4.00 5.02 -14.05
C PRO A 93 -3.42 4.13 -15.14
N ARG A 94 -2.56 3.20 -14.74
CA ARG A 94 -2.24 2.06 -15.58
C ARG A 94 -3.42 1.12 -15.49
N LEU A 95 -4.05 0.79 -16.62
CA LEU A 95 -5.05 -0.27 -16.68
C LEU A 95 -4.39 -1.59 -16.29
N THR A 96 -4.36 -1.89 -15.00
CA THR A 96 -4.10 -3.24 -14.53
C THR A 96 -5.35 -4.04 -14.79
N SER A 97 -5.21 -5.07 -15.63
CA SER A 97 -6.22 -6.12 -15.76
C SER A 97 -6.53 -6.62 -14.36
N LEU A 98 -7.63 -6.16 -13.79
CA LEU A 98 -8.21 -6.71 -12.58
C LEU A 98 -8.52 -8.17 -12.96
N LYS A 99 -7.73 -9.12 -12.46
CA LYS A 99 -8.17 -10.52 -12.48
C LYS A 99 -9.52 -10.55 -11.78
N GLN A 100 -10.58 -10.70 -12.57
CA GLN A 100 -11.92 -10.94 -12.06
C GLN A 100 -11.83 -12.12 -11.08
N PRO A 101 -12.43 -12.04 -9.88
CA PRO A 101 -12.57 -13.23 -9.07
C PRO A 101 -13.33 -14.27 -9.88
N SER A 102 -12.73 -15.44 -10.05
CA SER A 102 -13.36 -16.57 -10.73
C SER A 102 -14.74 -16.78 -10.11
N ARG A 103 -15.81 -16.58 -10.90
CA ARG A 103 -17.16 -17.00 -10.51
C ARG A 103 -17.05 -18.48 -10.17
N THR A 104 -17.17 -18.80 -8.89
CA THR A 104 -17.39 -20.18 -8.44
C THR A 104 -18.73 -20.59 -9.03
N THR A 105 -18.69 -21.39 -10.09
CA THR A 105 -19.88 -22.06 -10.62
C THR A 105 -20.34 -23.04 -9.56
N HIS A 106 -21.30 -22.63 -8.72
CA HIS A 106 -22.09 -23.58 -7.95
C HIS A 106 -22.98 -24.32 -8.94
N ASN A 107 -22.49 -25.46 -9.42
CA ASN A 107 -23.34 -26.46 -10.09
C ASN A 107 -24.25 -27.06 -9.02
N HIS A 108 -25.48 -26.54 -8.93
CA HIS A 108 -26.54 -27.22 -8.20
C HIS A 108 -27.08 -28.33 -9.10
N LEU A 109 -26.59 -29.55 -8.87
CA LEU A 109 -27.18 -30.77 -9.39
C LEU A 109 -28.59 -30.91 -8.78
N GLN A 110 -29.60 -30.76 -9.63
CA GLN A 110 -30.96 -31.20 -9.36
C GLN A 110 -30.96 -32.73 -9.14
N ARG A 111 -31.76 -33.17 -8.17
CA ARG A 111 -32.34 -34.51 -8.12
C ARG A 111 -33.85 -34.39 -8.13
#